data_AF-A0A0E3SCI3-F1
#
_entry.id   AF-A0A0E3SCI3-F1
#
_cell.length_a   1.000
_cell.length_b   1.000
_cell.length_c   1.000
_cell.angle_alpha   90.00
_cell.angle_beta   90.00
_cell.angle_gamma   90.00
#
_symmetry.space_group_name_H-M   'P 1'
#
loop_
_entity.id
_entity.type
_entity.pdbx_description
1 polymer ?
#
loop_
_entity_poly.entity_id
_entity_poly.type
_entity_poly.pdbx_seq_one_letter_code
_entity_poly.pdbx_strand_id
1 'polypeptide(L)'
;MNMDRTIKLKLSVSEEDKETLKKTITLFNTVFKEVAQYGFEHKTHSKVSIHHATYKDIREKYPELPSSLVQGARDVAYEALKGVKLKHLPAAKPFASIRYN
;
A
#
# COMPACT_ATOMS: atom_id res chain seq x y z
N MET A 1 28.97 20.54 -20.11
CA MET A 1 28.45 19.98 -18.84
C MET A 1 26.97 20.30 -18.80
N ASN A 2 26.08 19.36 -19.13
CA ASN A 2 24.63 19.60 -19.08
C ASN A 2 24.18 19.52 -17.62
N MET A 3 23.44 20.52 -17.16
CA MET A 3 22.92 20.58 -15.80
C MET A 3 21.47 20.14 -15.82
N ASP A 4 21.19 19.02 -15.15
CA ASP A 4 19.82 18.57 -14.92
C ASP A 4 19.21 19.38 -13.77
N ARG A 5 18.07 20.03 -14.03
CA ARG A 5 17.31 20.77 -13.02
C ARG A 5 16.00 20.05 -12.72
N THR A 6 15.77 19.72 -11.46
CA THR A 6 14.48 19.18 -10.98
C THR A 6 13.50 20.32 -10.69
N ILE A 7 12.33 20.28 -11.32
CA ILE A 7 11.23 21.22 -11.06
C ILE A 7 10.10 20.46 -10.36
N LYS A 8 9.60 21.00 -9.24
CA LYS A 8 8.43 20.46 -8.54
C LYS A 8 7.17 21.12 -9.09
N LEU A 9 6.34 20.35 -9.78
CA LEU A 9 5.04 20.80 -10.27
C LEU A 9 3.96 20.34 -9.28
N LYS A 10 3.21 21.29 -8.72
CA LYS A 10 2.01 20.97 -7.94
C LYS A 10 0.84 20.84 -8.92
N LEU A 11 0.17 19.71 -8.89
CA LEU A 11 -1.05 19.50 -9.67
C LEU A 11 -2.20 20.27 -8.99
N SER A 12 -2.82 21.17 -9.75
CA SER A 12 -4.10 21.78 -9.36
C SER A 12 -5.19 20.74 -9.62
N VAL A 13 -5.71 20.16 -8.54
CA VAL A 13 -6.79 19.17 -8.59
C VAL A 13 -8.09 19.81 -8.11
N SER A 14 -9.22 19.37 -8.67
CA SER A 14 -10.52 19.79 -8.13
C SER A 14 -10.71 19.25 -6.71
N GLU A 15 -11.62 19.84 -5.92
CA GLU A 15 -11.90 19.32 -4.58
C GLU A 15 -12.54 17.91 -4.62
N GLU A 16 -13.25 17.57 -5.70
CA GLU A 16 -13.81 16.23 -5.93
C GLU A 16 -12.71 15.19 -6.19
N ASP A 17 -11.73 15.51 -7.06
CA ASP A 17 -10.59 14.63 -7.33
C ASP A 17 -9.73 14.43 -6.09
N LYS A 18 -9.56 15.49 -5.29
CA LYS A 18 -8.82 15.44 -4.03
C LYS A 18 -9.46 14.51 -3.02
N GLU A 19 -10.79 14.51 -2.93
CA GLU A 19 -11.53 13.58 -2.08
C GLU A 19 -11.41 12.15 -2.60
N THR A 20 -11.49 11.96 -3.92
CA THR A 20 -11.27 10.66 -4.57
C THR A 20 -9.88 10.11 -4.27
N LEU A 21 -8.83 10.94 -4.39
CA LEU A 21 -7.45 10.57 -4.05
C LEU A 21 -7.31 10.17 -2.58
N LYS A 22 -7.91 10.93 -1.65
CA LYS A 22 -7.90 10.58 -0.22
C LYS A 22 -8.56 9.24 0.04
N LYS A 23 -9.70 8.96 -0.61
CA LYS A 23 -10.39 7.66 -0.51
C LYS A 23 -9.48 6.53 -1.00
N THR A 24 -8.82 6.70 -2.14
CA THR A 24 -7.86 5.72 -2.66
C THR A 24 -6.70 5.47 -1.69
N ILE A 25 -6.11 6.53 -1.12
CA ILE A 25 -5.03 6.41 -0.13
C ILE A 25 -5.50 5.67 1.12
N THR A 26 -6.70 6.00 1.60
CA THR A 26 -7.30 5.36 2.79
C THR A 26 -7.51 3.87 2.53
N LEU A 27 -8.06 3.51 1.37
CA LEU A 27 -8.31 2.13 0.97
C LEU A 27 -7.01 1.33 0.82
N PHE A 28 -5.99 1.92 0.19
CA PHE A 28 -4.65 1.32 0.11
C PHE A 28 -4.08 1.04 1.49
N ASN A 29 -4.20 1.98 2.43
CA ASN A 29 -3.70 1.82 3.80
C ASN A 29 -4.49 0.76 4.58
N THR A 30 -5.80 0.62 4.34
CA THR A 30 -6.60 -0.47 4.89
C THR A 30 -6.10 -1.82 4.39
N VAL A 31 -5.91 -1.97 3.07
CA VAL A 31 -5.37 -3.19 2.49
C VAL A 31 -3.97 -3.51 3.01
N PHE A 32 -3.08 -2.52 3.10
CA PHE A 32 -1.76 -2.68 3.71
C PHE A 32 -1.87 -3.24 5.14
N LYS A 33 -2.76 -2.70 5.97
CA LYS A 33 -2.94 -3.14 7.35
C LYS A 33 -3.43 -4.58 7.42
N GLU A 34 -4.43 -4.97 6.62
CA GLU A 34 -4.91 -6.35 6.59
C GLU A 34 -3.81 -7.33 6.18
N VAL A 35 -3.04 -6.99 5.15
CA VAL A 35 -1.93 -7.83 4.68
C VAL A 35 -0.81 -7.91 5.73
N ALA A 36 -0.46 -6.79 6.35
CA ALA A 36 0.56 -6.73 7.40
C ALA A 36 0.13 -7.52 8.64
N GLN A 37 -1.15 -7.44 9.01
CA GLN A 37 -1.74 -8.19 10.11
C GLN A 37 -1.61 -9.69 9.87
N TYR A 38 -2.05 -10.15 8.69
CA TYR A 38 -1.94 -11.56 8.32
C TYR A 38 -0.50 -12.06 8.41
N GLY A 39 0.45 -11.34 7.81
CA GLY A 39 1.86 -11.73 7.84
C GLY A 39 2.46 -11.73 9.25
N PHE A 40 2.07 -10.79 10.10
CA PHE A 40 2.53 -10.72 11.49
C PHE A 40 1.99 -11.86 12.36
N GLU A 41 0.70 -12.20 12.22
CA GLU A 41 0.04 -13.30 12.94
C GLU A 41 0.63 -14.66 12.54
N HIS A 42 0.85 -14.88 11.25
CA HIS A 42 1.38 -16.13 10.70
C HIS A 42 2.91 -16.19 10.69
N LYS A 43 3.58 -15.20 11.29
CA LYS A 43 5.04 -15.07 11.35
C LYS A 43 5.71 -15.28 10.00
N THR A 44 5.11 -14.71 8.96
CA THR A 44 5.60 -14.83 7.59
C THR A 44 5.76 -13.46 6.96
N HIS A 45 6.88 -13.33 6.25
CA HIS A 45 7.12 -12.27 5.30
C HIS A 45 7.35 -12.92 3.92
N SER A 46 6.75 -14.06 3.61
CA SER A 46 6.83 -14.63 2.26
C SER A 46 5.83 -13.90 1.36
N LYS A 47 6.34 -13.16 0.37
CA LYS A 47 5.49 -12.44 -0.61
C LYS A 47 4.48 -13.36 -1.28
N VAL A 48 4.90 -14.58 -1.65
CA VAL A 48 4.06 -15.58 -2.30
C VAL A 48 3.00 -16.12 -1.35
N SER A 49 3.40 -16.51 -0.13
CA SER A 49 2.46 -17.06 0.86
C SER A 49 1.40 -16.04 1.27
N ILE A 50 1.82 -14.80 1.52
CA ILE A 50 0.89 -13.70 1.83
C ILE A 50 -0.05 -13.46 0.64
N HIS A 51 0.47 -13.41 -0.58
CA HIS A 51 -0.38 -13.19 -1.76
C HIS A 51 -1.47 -14.25 -1.91
N HIS A 52 -1.11 -15.54 -1.82
CA HIS A 52 -2.10 -16.61 -1.94
C HIS A 52 -3.12 -16.59 -0.82
N ALA A 53 -2.71 -16.21 0.38
CA ALA A 53 -3.60 -16.17 1.53
C ALA A 53 -4.57 -14.98 1.52
N THR A 54 -4.15 -13.82 1.02
CA THR A 54 -4.94 -12.58 1.22
C THR A 54 -5.52 -11.99 -0.05
N TYR A 55 -4.96 -12.28 -1.24
CA TYR A 55 -5.30 -11.53 -2.45
C TYR A 55 -6.76 -11.68 -2.89
N LYS A 56 -7.27 -12.91 -2.88
CA LYS A 56 -8.65 -13.19 -3.33
C LYS A 56 -9.65 -12.47 -2.43
N ASP A 57 -9.53 -12.67 -1.13
CA ASP A 57 -10.40 -12.06 -0.12
C ASP A 57 -10.34 -10.53 -0.17
N ILE A 58 -9.15 -9.95 -0.33
CA ILE A 58 -8.97 -8.50 -0.47
C ILE A 58 -9.65 -7.96 -1.74
N ARG A 59 -9.55 -8.69 -2.87
CA ARG A 59 -10.20 -8.29 -4.13
C ARG A 59 -11.72 -8.38 -4.06
N GLU A 60 -12.25 -9.31 -3.26
CA GLU A 60 -13.69 -9.43 -3.01
C GLU A 60 -14.19 -8.34 -2.04
N LYS A 61 -13.42 -8.02 -0.99
CA LYS A 61 -13.76 -6.97 -0.02
C LYS A 61 -13.66 -5.55 -0.60
N TYR A 62 -12.68 -5.30 -1.46
CA TYR A 62 -12.34 -3.97 -1.99
C TYR A 62 -12.27 -4.00 -3.53
N PRO A 63 -13.39 -4.28 -4.21
CA PRO A 63 -13.43 -4.39 -5.67
C PRO A 63 -13.01 -3.10 -6.38
N GLU A 64 -13.26 -1.94 -5.75
CA GLU A 64 -12.95 -0.61 -6.25
C GLU A 64 -11.45 -0.27 -6.23
N LEU A 65 -10.63 -0.99 -5.46
CA LEU A 65 -9.18 -0.80 -5.49
C LEU A 65 -8.58 -1.57 -6.67
N PRO A 66 -7.91 -0.90 -7.63
CA PRO A 66 -7.25 -1.57 -8.75
C PRO A 66 -6.28 -2.67 -8.28
N SER A 67 -6.17 -3.75 -9.06
CA SER A 67 -5.30 -4.89 -8.75
C SER A 67 -3.84 -4.48 -8.56
N SER A 68 -3.36 -3.52 -9.33
CA SER A 68 -2.01 -2.96 -9.20
C SER A 68 -1.76 -2.33 -7.83
N LEU A 69 -2.73 -1.58 -7.29
CA LEU A 69 -2.65 -0.97 -5.97
C LEU A 69 -2.77 -2.00 -4.85
N VAL A 70 -3.60 -3.04 -5.02
CA VAL A 70 -3.66 -4.17 -4.08
C VAL A 70 -2.29 -4.88 -3.98
N GLN A 71 -1.66 -5.16 -5.12
CA GLN A 71 -0.34 -5.78 -5.16
C GLN A 71 0.74 -4.85 -4.60
N GLY A 72 0.65 -3.54 -4.87
CA GLY A 72 1.53 -2.53 -4.28
C GLY A 72 1.43 -2.50 -2.75
N ALA A 73 0.22 -2.50 -2.20
CA ALA A 73 -0.02 -2.54 -0.76
C ALA A 73 0.56 -3.80 -0.12
N ARG A 74 0.41 -4.96 -0.78
CA ARG A 74 1.06 -6.22 -0.34
C ARG A 74 2.56 -6.11 -0.30
N ASP A 75 3.17 -5.53 -1.33
CA ASP A 75 4.61 -5.42 -1.44
C ASP A 75 5.18 -4.52 -0.34
N VAL A 76 4.52 -3.39 -0.07
CA VAL A 76 4.86 -2.50 1.04
C VAL A 76 4.68 -3.19 2.40
N ALA A 77 3.62 -3.97 2.58
CA ALA A 77 3.37 -4.73 3.82
C ALA A 77 4.46 -5.77 4.09
N TYR A 78 4.82 -6.56 3.08
CA TYR A 78 5.91 -7.52 3.17
C TYR A 78 7.25 -6.85 3.49
N GLU A 79 7.62 -5.78 2.78
CA GLU A 79 8.86 -5.03 3.02
C GLU A 79 8.91 -4.50 4.45
N ALA A 80 7.80 -3.96 4.95
CA ALA A 80 7.69 -3.46 6.31
C ALA A 80 7.85 -4.59 7.35
N LEU A 81 7.17 -5.73 7.16
CA LEU A 81 7.30 -6.92 8.02
C LEU A 81 8.73 -7.46 8.07
N LYS A 82 9.41 -7.47 6.91
CA LYS A 82 10.83 -7.86 6.80
C LYS A 82 11.73 -6.87 7.54
N GLY A 83 11.50 -5.56 7.37
CA GLY A 83 12.27 -4.50 8.02
C GLY A 83 12.20 -4.57 9.55
N VAL A 84 11.02 -4.84 10.10
CA VAL A 84 10.81 -4.99 11.55
C VAL A 84 11.11 -6.40 12.06
N LYS A 85 11.55 -7.32 11.19
CA LYS A 85 11.86 -8.72 11.50
C LYS A 85 10.73 -9.41 12.28
N LEU A 86 9.47 -9.08 11.97
CA LEU A 86 8.28 -9.61 12.65
C LEU A 86 8.24 -9.36 14.18
N LYS A 87 9.01 -8.40 14.69
CA LYS A 87 9.04 -8.06 16.14
C LYS A 87 7.80 -7.31 16.60
N HIS A 88 7.23 -6.49 15.73
CA HIS A 88 6.00 -5.76 15.97
C HIS A 88 5.22 -5.59 14.65
N LEU A 89 3.92 -5.33 14.76
CA LEU A 89 3.09 -5.01 13.60
C LEU A 89 3.51 -3.64 13.03
N PRO A 90 3.84 -3.53 11.74
CA PRO A 90 4.14 -2.25 11.12
C PRO A 90 2.86 -1.42 10.96
N ALA A 91 2.96 -0.12 11.22
CA ALA A 91 1.85 0.83 11.11
C ALA A 91 2.13 1.88 10.02
N ALA A 92 1.13 2.15 9.18
CA ALA A 92 1.17 3.22 8.20
C ALA A 92 0.42 4.46 8.71
N LYS A 93 0.90 5.66 8.34
CA LYS A 93 0.18 6.92 8.58
C LYS A 93 -1.08 6.96 7.70
N PRO A 94 -2.19 7.60 8.15
CA PRO A 94 -3.47 7.60 7.42
C PRO A 94 -3.39 8.11 5.97
N PHE A 95 -2.51 9.08 5.70
CA PHE A 95 -2.27 9.64 4.37
C PHE A 95 -0.82 9.41 3.91
N ALA A 96 -0.26 8.24 4.24
CA ALA A 96 1.06 7.85 3.75
C ALA A 96 1.08 7.79 2.21
N SER A 97 2.26 8.04 1.64
CA SER A 97 2.48 7.89 0.21
C SER A 97 2.14 6.47 -0.25
N ILE A 98 1.34 6.37 -1.30
CA ILE A 98 1.00 5.09 -1.92
C ILE A 98 1.96 4.80 -3.07
N ARG A 99 2.35 3.53 -3.22
CA ARG A 99 3.24 3.09 -4.30
C ARG A 99 2.41 2.85 -5.55
N TYR A 100 2.66 3.66 -6.57
CA TYR A 100 2.25 3.39 -7.94
C TYR A 100 3.39 2.63 -8.61
N ASN A 101 3.14 1.38 -9.00
CA ASN A 101 4.11 0.56 -9.74
C ASN A 101 4.15 0.94 -11.22
#